data_AF-A0A7W1QZB2-F1
#
_entry.id   AF-A0A7W1QZB2-F1
#
_cell.length_a   1.000
_cell.length_b   1.000
_cell.length_c   1.000
_cell.angle_alpha   90.00
_cell.angle_beta   90.00
_cell.angle_gamma   90.00
#
_symmetry.space_group_name_H-M   'P 1'
#
loop_
_entity.id
_entity.type
_entity.pdbx_description
1 polymer ?
#
loop_
_entity_poly.entity_id
_entity_poly.type
_entity_poly.pdbx_seq_one_letter_code
_entity_poly.pdbx_strand_id
1 'polypeptide(L)'
;MEKNIKDRIKGGIIGLLVGDALGVPYEFHERISIPVFDEIEFEPPNYFKRSHAGVPIGTYSDDGAQALILLNTLLERRTFDASHFANGLVDWYDNGFMAVGGKVFDVGIQTVKSIHELKRGVEPLLAGGVDEYSNGNGSLMRVLPLAIWHQGSDLELIADAFDQSVVTHGHLRSKLCCALYCLWARRILQNDENAWDAAVETLYAIFPEG
;
A
#
# COMPACT_ATOMS: atom_id res chain seq x y z
N MET A 1 -9.90 -26.34 -10.16
CA MET A 1 -9.23 -25.68 -11.31
C MET A 1 -8.13 -24.83 -10.71
N GLU A 2 -6.87 -25.19 -10.98
CA GLU A 2 -5.71 -24.44 -10.46
C GLU A 2 -5.75 -23.03 -11.06
N LYS A 3 -5.77 -21.99 -10.20
CA LYS A 3 -5.81 -20.59 -10.69
C LYS A 3 -4.49 -20.31 -11.38
N ASN A 4 -4.53 -19.91 -12.66
CA ASN A 4 -3.30 -19.56 -13.37
C ASN A 4 -2.70 -18.28 -12.74
N ILE A 5 -1.40 -18.04 -12.96
CA ILE A 5 -0.69 -16.89 -12.37
C ILE A 5 -1.37 -15.55 -12.68
N LYS A 6 -2.00 -15.39 -13.85
CA LYS A 6 -2.71 -14.16 -14.22
C LYS A 6 -3.94 -13.94 -13.32
N ASP A 7 -4.65 -14.99 -12.95
CA ASP A 7 -5.80 -14.90 -12.04
C ASP A 7 -5.36 -14.50 -10.63
N ARG A 8 -4.19 -14.96 -10.17
CA ARG A 8 -3.62 -14.58 -8.88
C ARG A 8 -3.17 -13.12 -8.86
N ILE A 9 -2.52 -12.67 -9.93
CA ILE A 9 -2.13 -11.26 -10.12
C ILE A 9 -3.35 -10.34 -10.11
N LYS A 10 -4.37 -10.67 -10.92
CA LYS A 10 -5.63 -9.91 -10.96
C LYS A 10 -6.32 -9.93 -9.60
N GLY A 11 -6.39 -11.09 -8.96
CA GLY A 11 -6.97 -11.27 -7.64
C GLY A 11 -6.26 -10.48 -6.55
N GLY A 12 -4.93 -10.32 -6.63
CA GLY A 12 -4.17 -9.49 -5.71
C GLY A 12 -4.53 -8.01 -5.80
N ILE A 13 -4.52 -7.45 -7.01
CA ILE A 13 -4.87 -6.03 -7.21
C ILE A 13 -6.35 -5.76 -6.91
N ILE A 14 -7.26 -6.59 -7.43
CA ILE A 14 -8.70 -6.45 -7.16
C ILE A 14 -8.98 -6.66 -5.67
N GLY A 15 -8.35 -7.64 -5.04
CA GLY A 15 -8.49 -7.93 -3.61
C GLY A 15 -8.04 -6.79 -2.72
N LEU A 16 -6.95 -6.09 -3.09
CA LEU A 16 -6.51 -4.88 -2.40
C LEU A 16 -7.60 -3.80 -2.46
N LEU A 17 -8.11 -3.49 -3.65
CA LEU A 17 -9.15 -2.46 -3.82
C LEU A 17 -10.47 -2.82 -3.14
N VAL A 18 -10.85 -4.10 -3.19
CA VAL A 18 -12.06 -4.62 -2.51
C VAL A 18 -11.89 -4.58 -1.00
N GLY A 19 -10.74 -5.00 -0.48
CA GLY A 19 -10.46 -5.02 0.95
C GLY A 19 -10.45 -3.61 1.55
N ASP A 20 -9.83 -2.66 0.85
CA ASP A 20 -9.88 -1.24 1.17
C ASP A 20 -11.35 -0.74 1.20
N ALA A 21 -12.07 -0.83 0.08
CA ALA A 21 -13.44 -0.34 -0.02
C ALA A 21 -14.40 -0.98 1.00
N LEU A 22 -14.18 -2.24 1.37
CA LEU A 22 -14.94 -2.93 2.41
C LEU A 22 -14.59 -2.43 3.81
N GLY A 23 -13.33 -2.03 4.05
CA GLY A 23 -12.85 -1.54 5.34
C GLY A 23 -13.25 -0.09 5.65
N VAL A 24 -13.32 0.77 4.64
CA VAL A 24 -13.64 2.22 4.75
C VAL A 24 -14.81 2.55 5.68
N PRO A 25 -15.97 1.85 5.63
CA PRO A 25 -17.08 2.19 6.51
C PRO A 25 -16.78 1.99 8.01
N TYR A 26 -15.87 1.06 8.34
CA TYR A 26 -15.64 0.54 9.68
C TYR A 26 -14.41 1.14 10.38
N GLU A 27 -13.64 1.96 9.68
CA GLU A 27 -12.43 2.60 10.20
C GLU A 27 -12.69 3.47 11.44
N PHE A 28 -11.70 3.75 12.28
CA PHE A 28 -11.85 4.59 13.49
C PHE A 28 -12.89 4.12 14.52
N HIS A 29 -13.34 2.87 14.41
CA HIS A 29 -14.20 2.23 15.39
C HIS A 29 -13.41 1.25 16.24
N GLU A 30 -13.76 1.18 17.53
CA GLU A 30 -13.29 0.12 18.40
C GLU A 30 -13.81 -1.23 17.91
N ARG A 31 -13.01 -2.29 18.08
CA ARG A 31 -13.37 -3.64 17.64
C ARG A 31 -14.73 -4.11 18.16
N ILE A 32 -15.08 -3.72 19.38
CA ILE A 32 -16.36 -4.07 20.03
C ILE A 32 -17.58 -3.39 19.39
N SER A 33 -17.35 -2.31 18.64
CA SER A 33 -18.41 -1.52 17.98
C SER A 33 -18.61 -1.93 16.52
N ILE A 34 -17.68 -2.68 15.93
CA ILE A 34 -17.81 -3.22 14.58
C ILE A 34 -18.89 -4.33 14.59
N PRO A 35 -19.78 -4.39 13.56
CA PRO A 35 -20.75 -5.48 13.43
C PRO A 35 -20.11 -6.86 13.50
N VAL A 36 -20.94 -7.86 13.85
CA VAL A 36 -20.50 -9.25 13.80
C VAL A 36 -20.11 -9.63 12.36
N PHE A 37 -19.25 -10.63 12.22
CA PHE A 37 -18.64 -10.99 10.95
C PHE A 37 -19.65 -11.18 9.80
N ASP A 38 -20.79 -11.82 10.07
CA ASP A 38 -21.83 -12.09 9.07
C ASP A 38 -22.60 -10.83 8.61
N GLU A 39 -22.42 -9.71 9.30
CA GLU A 39 -23.02 -8.40 8.98
C GLU A 39 -22.00 -7.41 8.39
N ILE A 40 -20.75 -7.82 8.20
CA ILE A 40 -19.73 -6.99 7.54
C ILE A 40 -19.94 -7.04 6.03
N GLU A 41 -20.26 -5.89 5.44
CA GLU A 41 -20.56 -5.72 4.02
C GLU A 41 -20.21 -4.29 3.58
N PHE A 42 -20.08 -4.02 2.27
CA PHE A 42 -19.77 -2.67 1.77
C PHE A 42 -20.77 -1.61 2.27
N GLU A 43 -22.05 -1.98 2.40
CA GLU A 43 -23.08 -1.20 3.07
C GLU A 43 -23.33 -1.80 4.46
N PRO A 44 -22.83 -1.16 5.53
CA PRO A 44 -23.04 -1.68 6.88
C PRO A 44 -24.52 -1.66 7.29
N PRO A 45 -24.90 -2.41 8.34
CA PRO A 45 -26.24 -2.37 8.88
C PRO A 45 -26.69 -0.96 9.27
N ASN A 46 -27.99 -0.67 9.15
CA ASN A 46 -28.56 0.65 9.44
C ASN A 46 -28.27 1.19 10.86
N TYR A 47 -27.97 0.30 11.81
CA TYR A 47 -27.63 0.69 13.18
C TYR A 47 -26.17 1.16 13.33
N PHE A 48 -25.31 0.85 12.35
CA PHE A 48 -23.89 1.16 12.37
C PHE A 48 -23.61 2.49 11.66
N LYS A 49 -22.89 3.39 12.32
CA LYS A 49 -22.55 4.70 11.78
C LYS A 49 -21.21 4.62 11.03
N ARG A 50 -21.26 4.76 9.72
CA ARG A 50 -20.06 4.79 8.86
C ARG A 50 -19.14 5.97 9.18
N SER A 51 -17.83 5.75 9.11
CA SER A 51 -16.80 6.78 9.35
C SER A 51 -16.85 7.89 8.31
N HIS A 52 -16.92 7.52 7.03
CA HIS A 52 -16.94 8.44 5.90
C HIS A 52 -18.35 8.51 5.28
N ALA A 53 -19.32 9.05 6.03
CA ALA A 53 -20.75 9.03 5.66
C ALA A 53 -21.09 9.72 4.31
N GLY A 54 -20.25 10.65 3.84
CA GLY A 54 -20.41 11.32 2.54
C GLY A 54 -19.81 10.58 1.35
N VAL A 55 -19.13 9.45 1.58
CA VAL A 55 -18.43 8.67 0.56
C VAL A 55 -19.37 7.57 0.02
N PRO A 56 -19.53 7.45 -1.32
CA PRO A 56 -20.34 6.39 -1.91
C PRO A 56 -19.90 4.99 -1.48
N ILE A 57 -20.86 4.08 -1.32
CA ILE A 57 -20.60 2.69 -0.95
C ILE A 57 -19.69 2.03 -2.01
N GLY A 58 -18.72 1.23 -1.56
CA GLY A 58 -17.75 0.54 -2.44
C GLY A 58 -16.63 1.43 -2.98
N THR A 59 -16.45 2.64 -2.42
CA THR A 59 -15.33 3.52 -2.76
C THR A 59 -14.10 3.13 -1.95
N TYR A 60 -12.99 2.82 -2.63
CA TYR A 60 -11.67 2.63 -2.01
C TYR A 60 -11.07 3.99 -1.57
N SER A 61 -10.20 3.98 -0.56
CA SER A 61 -9.57 5.16 0.05
C SER A 61 -8.19 5.48 -0.57
N ASP A 62 -7.31 6.07 0.24
CA ASP A 62 -5.94 6.34 -0.10
C ASP A 62 -5.10 5.06 -0.30
N ASP A 63 -5.40 3.94 0.36
CA ASP A 63 -4.73 2.64 0.13
C ASP A 63 -4.80 2.26 -1.35
N GLY A 64 -6.02 2.20 -1.89
CA GLY A 64 -6.30 1.83 -3.28
C GLY A 64 -5.76 2.85 -4.27
N ALA A 65 -5.95 4.15 -4.00
CA ALA A 65 -5.45 5.21 -4.88
C ALA A 65 -3.92 5.17 -4.98
N GLN A 66 -3.21 5.09 -3.84
CA GLN A 66 -1.75 5.06 -3.83
C GLN A 66 -1.17 3.76 -4.41
N ALA A 67 -1.85 2.62 -4.22
CA ALA A 67 -1.48 1.38 -4.89
C ALA A 67 -1.60 1.51 -6.42
N LEU A 68 -2.67 2.13 -6.93
CA LEU A 68 -2.85 2.37 -8.36
C LEU A 68 -1.81 3.36 -8.93
N ILE A 69 -1.38 4.36 -8.15
CA ILE A 69 -0.31 5.29 -8.54
C ILE A 69 1.05 4.57 -8.63
N LEU A 70 1.34 3.67 -7.68
CA LEU A 70 2.54 2.84 -7.73
C LEU A 70 2.50 1.93 -8.96
N LEU A 71 1.37 1.25 -9.20
CA LEU A 71 1.17 0.41 -10.38
C LEU A 71 1.36 1.21 -11.68
N ASN A 72 0.77 2.40 -11.77
CA ASN A 72 0.93 3.30 -12.91
C ASN A 72 2.40 3.64 -13.16
N THR A 73 3.16 3.95 -12.11
CA THR A 73 4.60 4.21 -12.22
C THR A 73 5.35 3.01 -12.79
N LEU A 74 5.12 1.82 -12.26
CA LEU A 74 5.81 0.60 -12.71
C LEU A 74 5.50 0.27 -14.18
N LEU A 75 4.26 0.50 -14.62
CA LEU A 75 3.83 0.23 -15.99
C LEU A 75 4.36 1.27 -17.00
N GLU A 76 4.31 2.55 -16.66
CA GLU A 76 4.75 3.64 -17.55
C GLU A 76 6.27 3.73 -17.63
N ARG A 77 6.96 3.56 -16.50
CA ARG A 77 8.41 3.76 -16.39
C ARG A 77 9.20 2.48 -16.62
N ARG A 78 8.55 1.31 -16.52
CA ARG A 78 9.18 -0.02 -16.62
C ARG A 78 10.30 -0.26 -15.59
N THR A 79 10.26 0.50 -14.50
CA THR A 79 11.13 0.46 -13.32
C THR A 79 10.41 1.19 -12.19
N PHE A 80 10.86 1.02 -10.94
CA PHE A 80 10.50 1.99 -9.92
C PHE A 80 11.21 3.32 -10.21
N ASP A 81 10.44 4.40 -10.35
CA ASP A 81 10.91 5.77 -10.58
C ASP A 81 10.32 6.66 -9.48
N ALA A 82 11.14 6.99 -8.49
CA ALA A 82 10.69 7.71 -7.29
C ALA A 82 10.10 9.09 -7.62
N SER A 83 10.61 9.75 -8.66
CA SER A 83 10.11 11.07 -9.09
C SER A 83 8.73 10.95 -9.74
N HIS A 84 8.55 9.97 -10.63
CA HIS A 84 7.25 9.73 -11.24
C HIS A 84 6.20 9.32 -10.19
N PHE A 85 6.59 8.45 -9.25
CA PHE A 85 5.71 8.04 -8.15
C PHE A 85 5.33 9.22 -7.26
N ALA A 86 6.30 10.03 -6.82
CA ALA A 86 6.08 11.23 -6.02
C ALA A 86 5.15 12.24 -6.71
N ASN A 87 5.34 12.49 -8.01
CA ASN A 87 4.46 13.36 -8.79
C ASN A 87 3.03 12.83 -8.83
N GLY A 88 2.86 11.52 -8.99
CA GLY A 88 1.54 10.88 -8.92
C GLY A 88 0.87 11.04 -7.56
N LEU A 89 1.62 10.94 -6.45
CA LEU A 89 1.08 11.19 -5.10
C LEU A 89 0.66 12.66 -4.91
N VAL A 90 1.44 13.61 -5.43
CA VAL A 90 1.10 15.04 -5.39
C VAL A 90 -0.15 15.31 -6.23
N ASP A 91 -0.23 14.76 -7.44
CA ASP A 91 -1.40 14.92 -8.33
C ASP A 91 -2.65 14.24 -7.77
N TRP A 92 -2.48 13.11 -7.07
CA TRP A 92 -3.57 12.49 -6.32
C TRP A 92 -4.08 13.41 -5.23
N TYR A 93 -3.19 13.93 -4.38
CA TYR A 93 -3.58 14.78 -3.27
C TYR A 93 -4.23 16.10 -3.71
N ASP A 94 -3.69 16.73 -4.76
CA ASP A 94 -4.17 18.03 -5.23
C ASP A 94 -5.39 17.93 -6.18
N ASN A 95 -5.42 16.92 -7.05
CA ASN A 95 -6.39 16.83 -8.15
C ASN A 95 -7.21 15.52 -8.18
N GLY A 96 -6.98 14.60 -7.25
CA GLY A 96 -7.71 13.33 -7.17
C GLY A 96 -7.30 12.31 -8.23
N PHE A 97 -6.08 12.38 -8.78
CA PHE A 97 -5.54 11.35 -9.66
C PHE A 97 -5.66 9.95 -9.04
N MET A 98 -6.27 9.01 -9.76
CA MET A 98 -6.58 7.65 -9.28
C MET A 98 -7.50 7.56 -8.04
N ALA A 99 -8.10 8.66 -7.58
CA ALA A 99 -9.18 8.63 -6.59
C ALA A 99 -10.54 8.41 -7.29
N VAL A 100 -11.46 7.70 -6.63
CA VAL A 100 -12.80 7.48 -7.18
C VAL A 100 -13.52 8.81 -7.34
N GLY A 101 -13.90 9.14 -8.58
CA GLY A 101 -14.56 10.41 -8.91
C GLY A 101 -13.70 11.65 -8.66
N GLY A 102 -12.37 11.51 -8.55
CA GLY A 102 -11.45 12.61 -8.30
C GLY A 102 -11.54 13.20 -6.90
N LYS A 103 -12.10 12.45 -5.93
CA LYS A 103 -12.30 12.94 -4.56
C LYS A 103 -11.37 12.22 -3.59
N VAL A 104 -10.44 12.98 -3.02
CA VAL A 104 -9.53 12.51 -1.97
C VAL A 104 -10.22 12.58 -0.62
N PHE A 105 -10.07 11.53 0.18
CA PHE A 105 -10.43 11.50 1.60
C PHE A 105 -9.40 10.63 2.34
N ASP A 106 -9.46 10.65 3.66
CA ASP A 106 -8.72 9.74 4.55
C ASP A 106 -7.19 9.77 4.46
N VAL A 107 -6.61 10.93 4.13
CA VAL A 107 -5.15 11.01 3.96
C VAL A 107 -4.43 11.01 5.31
N GLY A 108 -3.58 10.01 5.53
CA GLY A 108 -2.73 9.92 6.72
C GLY A 108 -1.79 11.12 6.90
N ILE A 109 -1.60 11.57 8.16
CA ILE A 109 -0.82 12.78 8.50
C ILE A 109 0.64 12.71 8.00
N GLN A 110 1.28 11.54 8.08
CA GLN A 110 2.65 11.33 7.60
C GLN A 110 2.76 11.48 6.08
N THR A 111 1.79 10.93 5.36
CA THR A 111 1.65 11.08 3.90
C THR A 111 1.48 12.55 3.53
N VAL A 112 0.57 13.28 4.20
CA VAL A 112 0.37 14.72 3.97
C VAL A 112 1.67 15.51 4.17
N LYS A 113 2.39 15.26 5.27
CA LYS A 113 3.67 15.94 5.55
C LYS A 113 4.68 15.71 4.43
N SER A 114 4.84 14.47 3.99
CA SER A 114 5.78 14.12 2.93
C SER A 114 5.38 14.73 1.58
N ILE A 115 4.09 14.73 1.24
CA ILE A 115 3.57 15.41 0.04
C ILE A 115 3.87 16.91 0.08
N HIS A 116 3.77 17.56 1.24
CA HIS A 116 4.18 18.96 1.36
C HIS A 116 5.67 19.18 1.15
N GLU A 117 6.54 18.27 1.61
CA GLU A 117 7.99 18.33 1.34
C GLU A 117 8.29 18.13 -0.15
N LEU A 118 7.62 17.17 -0.81
CA LEU A 118 7.72 16.97 -2.26
C LEU A 118 7.32 18.24 -3.03
N LYS A 119 6.22 18.90 -2.63
CA LYS A 119 5.77 20.16 -3.21
C LYS A 119 6.74 21.32 -2.98
N ARG A 120 7.59 21.25 -1.96
CA ARG A 120 8.69 22.21 -1.70
C ARG A 120 9.96 21.90 -2.51
N GLY A 121 9.97 20.80 -3.27
CA GLY A 121 11.10 20.37 -4.08
C GLY A 121 12.11 19.51 -3.33
N VAL A 122 11.76 18.95 -2.16
CA VAL A 122 12.58 17.92 -1.52
C VAL A 122 12.66 16.70 -2.43
N GLU A 123 13.85 16.14 -2.56
CA GLU A 123 14.06 14.92 -3.35
C GLU A 123 13.15 13.79 -2.84
N PRO A 124 12.47 13.03 -3.71
CA PRO A 124 11.57 11.95 -3.29
C PRO A 124 12.17 10.96 -2.30
N LEU A 125 13.42 10.55 -2.48
CA LEU A 125 14.09 9.59 -1.59
C LEU A 125 14.56 10.21 -0.26
N LEU A 126 14.24 11.49 0.00
CA LEU A 126 14.53 12.19 1.26
C LEU A 126 13.26 12.79 1.89
N ALA A 127 12.08 12.62 1.27
CA ALA A 127 10.85 13.30 1.69
C ALA A 127 10.14 12.63 2.88
N GLY A 128 10.26 11.30 3.02
CA GLY A 128 9.59 10.56 4.09
C GLY A 128 10.26 10.74 5.44
N GLY A 129 9.44 10.88 6.48
CA GLY A 129 9.92 11.03 7.86
C GLY A 129 10.72 9.81 8.34
N VAL A 130 11.78 10.05 9.10
CA VAL A 130 12.70 9.02 9.64
C VAL A 130 12.64 8.86 11.15
N ASP A 131 11.86 9.69 11.84
CA ASP A 131 11.71 9.64 13.28
C ASP A 131 10.84 8.46 13.73
N GLU A 132 10.89 8.12 15.02
CA GLU A 132 10.18 6.97 15.59
C GLU A 132 8.67 7.02 15.35
N TYR A 133 8.08 8.21 15.22
CA TYR A 133 6.67 8.41 14.95
C TYR A 133 6.34 8.45 13.47
N SER A 134 7.30 8.19 12.57
CA SER A 134 7.13 8.10 11.11
C SER A 134 7.03 6.65 10.62
N ASN A 135 6.39 5.78 11.42
CA ASN A 135 6.35 4.32 11.22
C ASN A 135 4.93 3.76 10.98
N GLY A 136 4.01 4.57 10.43
CA GLY A 136 2.66 4.14 10.06
C GLY A 136 2.62 3.17 8.87
N ASN A 137 1.42 2.69 8.53
CA ASN A 137 1.18 1.72 7.44
C ASN A 137 1.11 2.35 6.04
N GLY A 138 1.20 3.68 5.92
CA GLY A 138 0.92 4.40 4.66
C GLY A 138 1.78 3.96 3.46
N SER A 139 3.00 3.49 3.70
CA SER A 139 3.85 2.89 2.65
C SER A 139 3.61 1.40 2.42
N LEU A 140 3.16 0.67 3.44
CA LEU A 140 2.90 -0.77 3.38
C LEU A 140 1.62 -1.07 2.60
N MET A 141 0.54 -0.33 2.88
CA MET A 141 -0.78 -0.57 2.30
C MET A 141 -0.81 -0.56 0.77
N ARG A 142 0.12 0.17 0.15
CA ARG A 142 0.19 0.39 -1.29
C ARG A 142 1.21 -0.50 -2.02
N VAL A 143 1.99 -1.32 -1.33
CA VAL A 143 3.23 -1.90 -1.91
C VAL A 143 3.01 -3.12 -2.81
N LEU A 144 1.85 -3.79 -2.71
CA LEU A 144 1.56 -5.02 -3.44
C LEU A 144 1.82 -4.99 -4.96
N PRO A 145 1.52 -3.91 -5.72
CA PRO A 145 1.84 -3.82 -7.15
C PRO A 145 3.32 -4.04 -7.46
N LEU A 146 4.23 -3.59 -6.60
CA LEU A 146 5.66 -3.78 -6.77
C LEU A 146 6.02 -5.27 -6.72
N ALA A 147 5.53 -5.99 -5.71
CA ALA A 147 5.79 -7.41 -5.52
C ALA A 147 5.29 -8.26 -6.70
N ILE A 148 4.14 -7.90 -7.27
CA ILE A 148 3.53 -8.58 -8.40
C ILE A 148 4.25 -8.29 -9.72
N TRP A 149 4.73 -7.06 -9.90
CA TRP A 149 5.33 -6.61 -11.15
C TRP A 149 6.80 -7.03 -11.28
N HIS A 150 7.56 -6.97 -10.19
CA HIS A 150 9.02 -7.09 -10.18
C HIS A 150 9.51 -8.49 -10.61
N GLN A 151 10.48 -8.53 -11.53
CA GLN A 151 11.06 -9.78 -12.08
C GLN A 151 12.54 -9.99 -11.70
N GLY A 152 13.20 -9.01 -11.08
CA GLY A 152 14.57 -9.16 -10.58
C GLY A 152 14.67 -10.00 -9.31
N SER A 153 15.89 -10.05 -8.76
CA SER A 153 16.27 -10.73 -7.53
C SER A 153 15.50 -10.25 -6.29
N ASP A 154 15.63 -10.98 -5.18
CA ASP A 154 15.07 -10.56 -3.89
C ASP A 154 15.74 -9.29 -3.37
N LEU A 155 17.04 -9.12 -3.62
CA LEU A 155 17.77 -7.92 -3.21
C LEU A 155 17.27 -6.66 -3.96
N GLU A 156 17.04 -6.77 -5.26
CA GLU A 156 16.48 -5.67 -6.07
C GLU A 156 15.04 -5.34 -5.62
N LEU A 157 14.21 -6.35 -5.32
CA LEU A 157 12.86 -6.13 -4.82
C LEU A 157 12.85 -5.42 -3.45
N ILE A 158 13.77 -5.81 -2.57
CA ILE A 158 13.93 -5.16 -1.26
C ILE A 158 14.33 -3.70 -1.44
N ALA A 159 15.26 -3.41 -2.37
CA ALA A 159 15.70 -2.05 -2.66
C ALA A 159 14.53 -1.20 -3.16
N ASP A 160 13.77 -1.66 -4.15
CA ASP A 160 12.61 -0.93 -4.65
C ASP A 160 11.51 -0.77 -3.57
N ALA A 161 11.32 -1.78 -2.70
CA ALA A 161 10.36 -1.70 -1.60
C ALA A 161 10.78 -0.68 -0.53
N PHE A 162 12.09 -0.54 -0.30
CA PHE A 162 12.65 0.50 0.54
C PHE A 162 12.43 1.88 -0.09
N ASP A 163 12.77 2.04 -1.37
CA ASP A 163 12.72 3.32 -2.06
C ASP A 163 11.28 3.83 -2.17
N GLN A 164 10.30 2.98 -2.53
CA GLN A 164 8.89 3.39 -2.53
C GLN A 164 8.38 3.78 -1.15
N SER A 165 8.89 3.13 -0.08
CA SER A 165 8.51 3.48 1.28
C SER A 165 9.00 4.87 1.62
N VAL A 166 10.29 5.14 1.36
CA VAL A 166 10.97 6.39 1.74
C VAL A 166 10.35 7.63 1.12
N VAL A 167 9.62 7.51 0.00
CA VAL A 167 8.88 8.65 -0.58
C VAL A 167 7.91 9.30 0.41
N THR A 168 7.39 8.55 1.39
CA THR A 168 6.52 9.11 2.45
C THR A 168 6.81 8.63 3.87
N HIS A 169 7.49 7.49 4.00
CA HIS A 169 7.78 6.81 5.27
C HIS A 169 9.21 6.27 5.23
N GLY A 170 10.16 7.09 5.68
CA GLY A 170 11.59 6.80 5.70
C GLY A 170 12.05 5.95 6.89
N HIS A 171 11.19 5.74 7.89
CA HIS A 171 11.54 4.96 9.07
C HIS A 171 11.85 3.49 8.73
N LEU A 172 12.89 2.93 9.37
CA LEU A 172 13.38 1.58 9.08
C LEU A 172 12.30 0.50 9.22
N ARG A 173 11.41 0.59 10.22
CA ARG A 173 10.28 -0.34 10.39
C ARG A 173 9.37 -0.37 9.16
N SER A 174 8.97 0.79 8.65
CA SER A 174 8.10 0.86 7.46
C SER A 174 8.78 0.25 6.23
N LYS A 175 10.08 0.54 6.04
CA LYS A 175 10.88 -0.02 4.95
C LYS A 175 10.97 -1.54 5.03
N LEU A 176 11.30 -2.09 6.21
CA LEU A 176 11.39 -3.53 6.45
C LEU A 176 10.03 -4.22 6.29
N CYS A 177 8.93 -3.63 6.77
CA CYS A 177 7.60 -4.18 6.57
C CYS A 177 7.22 -4.24 5.08
N CYS A 178 7.55 -3.20 4.30
CA CYS A 178 7.32 -3.21 2.85
C CYS A 178 8.13 -4.31 2.16
N ALA A 179 9.42 -4.44 2.49
CA ALA A 179 10.28 -5.49 1.95
C ALA A 179 9.75 -6.90 2.29
N LEU A 180 9.42 -7.15 3.56
CA LEU A 180 8.90 -8.44 4.00
C LEU A 180 7.57 -8.78 3.30
N TYR A 181 6.66 -7.82 3.20
CA TYR A 181 5.40 -8.00 2.48
C TYR A 181 5.64 -8.38 1.02
N CYS A 182 6.58 -7.71 0.35
CA CYS A 182 6.89 -7.98 -1.05
C CYS A 182 7.47 -9.38 -1.25
N LEU A 183 8.42 -9.79 -0.40
CA LEU A 183 8.98 -11.14 -0.42
C LEU A 183 7.89 -12.18 -0.19
N TRP A 184 7.03 -11.97 0.80
CA TRP A 184 5.96 -12.89 1.13
C TRP A 184 4.97 -13.04 -0.04
N ALA A 185 4.53 -11.93 -0.64
CA ALA A 185 3.68 -11.93 -1.81
C ALA A 185 4.34 -12.65 -3.00
N ARG A 186 5.65 -12.45 -3.23
CA ARG A 186 6.42 -13.16 -4.26
C ARG A 186 6.42 -14.67 -4.02
N ARG A 187 6.71 -15.12 -2.79
CA ARG A 187 6.72 -16.54 -2.44
C ARG A 187 5.34 -17.18 -2.59
N ILE A 188 4.29 -16.47 -2.18
CA ILE A 188 2.91 -16.86 -2.45
C ILE A 188 2.72 -17.06 -3.95
N LEU A 189 3.09 -16.09 -4.80
CA LEU A 189 2.96 -16.17 -6.26
C LEU A 189 3.75 -17.34 -6.88
N GLN A 190 4.86 -17.74 -6.27
CA GLN A 190 5.69 -18.88 -6.66
C GLN A 190 5.14 -20.23 -6.18
N ASN A 191 4.01 -20.25 -5.46
CA ASN A 191 3.41 -21.44 -4.84
C ASN A 191 4.33 -22.11 -3.82
N ASP A 192 5.12 -21.32 -3.09
CA ASP A 192 5.88 -21.81 -1.96
C ASP A 192 4.93 -22.19 -0.80
N GLU A 193 5.00 -23.43 -0.33
CA GLU A 193 4.17 -23.94 0.77
C GLU A 193 4.50 -23.27 2.11
N ASN A 194 5.74 -22.77 2.27
CA ASN A 194 6.22 -22.08 3.47
C ASN A 194 6.54 -20.62 3.18
N ALA A 195 5.71 -19.97 2.35
CA ALA A 195 5.96 -18.63 1.80
C ALA A 195 6.33 -17.57 2.85
N TRP A 196 5.77 -17.66 4.05
CA TRP A 196 6.09 -16.75 5.16
C TRP A 196 7.52 -16.98 5.66
N ASP A 197 7.86 -18.22 6.05
CA ASP A 197 9.17 -18.57 6.59
C ASP A 197 10.27 -18.29 5.56
N ALA A 198 10.05 -18.64 4.29
CA ALA A 198 11.00 -18.36 3.21
C ALA A 198 11.25 -16.85 3.02
N ALA A 199 10.23 -16.01 3.17
CA ALA A 199 10.37 -14.55 3.09
C ALA A 199 11.15 -13.98 4.28
N VAL A 200 10.87 -14.49 5.49
CA VAL A 200 11.57 -14.11 6.72
C VAL A 200 13.04 -14.52 6.67
N GLU A 201 13.34 -15.76 6.29
CA GLU A 201 14.71 -16.26 6.12
C GLU A 201 15.50 -15.43 5.10
N THR A 202 14.87 -15.09 3.96
CA THR A 202 15.49 -14.24 2.94
C THR A 202 15.84 -12.86 3.51
N LEU A 203 14.94 -12.25 4.29
CA LEU A 203 15.16 -10.95 4.89
C LEU A 203 16.29 -10.99 5.93
N TYR A 204 16.32 -12.02 6.80
CA TYR A 204 17.36 -12.20 7.80
C TYR A 204 18.74 -12.51 7.20
N ALA A 205 18.79 -13.23 6.08
CA ALA A 205 20.05 -13.47 5.37
C ALA A 205 20.70 -12.18 4.87
N ILE A 206 19.89 -11.15 4.58
CA ILE A 206 20.36 -9.84 4.08
C ILE A 206 20.59 -8.87 5.25
N PHE A 207 19.74 -8.91 6.26
CA PHE A 207 19.83 -8.09 7.48
C PHE A 207 19.91 -9.02 8.70
N PRO A 208 21.08 -9.61 9.01
CA PRO A 208 21.21 -10.49 10.16
C PRO A 208 20.90 -9.74 11.45
N GLU A 209 20.29 -10.44 12.42
CA GLU A 209 20.12 -9.90 13.77
C GLU A 209 21.50 -9.52 14.33
N GLY A 210 21.61 -8.28 14.82
CA GLY A 210 22.81 -7.75 15.45
C GLY A 210 23.01 -8.28 16.86
#